data_AF-A0A6P7Y1K4-F1
#
_entry.id   AF-A0A6P7Y1K4-F1
#
_cell.length_a   1.000
_cell.length_b   1.000
_cell.length_c   1.000
_cell.angle_alpha   90.00
_cell.angle_beta   90.00
_cell.angle_gamma   90.00
#
_symmetry.space_group_name_H-M   'P 1'
#
loop_
_entity.id
_entity.type
_entity.pdbx_description
1 polymer ?
#
loop_
_entity_poly.entity_id
_entity_poly.type
_entity_poly.pdbx_seq_one_letter_code
_entity_poly.pdbx_strand_id
1 'polypeptide(L)'
;MFSLLGLPEEILLLIFSYLDSQALGRLSQVCRKLCHFAGKDTVWRRIARRCVNSGFTQQGTDTVSGISVKERVKVSQNWRKGRCRRETLLKWKCNLMPWIQLDGERLYISQAKDIRAYQLRSDNNGLHRQPVAIFSAHQDDVCRFVLTNSHIISGGGDGKIGLHKVHSSGSLQFSAHDQDVNCIDCQGGVIVSGSRDRTAKVWSLSLGRLGQCLHTIQTDDRVWSIAISPLLSSFVTGTACCRHVSPLRIWNLESGQLMTCLGTDFHRGAGVLDVFYETPFTLLSCGYDTYIRYWDLRTSTRKCVMEWEEPHDSALYCMQSDGNYMIASGSSYYGVVRLWDKRVKNCLHFYSLPSPTSSPVYSIRFNTKCLYAALASALHVLDFTSTDLQIRS
;
A
#
# COMPACT_ATOMS: atom_id res chain seq x y z
N MET A 1 -45.25 -7.85 30.27
CA MET A 1 -43.87 -7.31 30.38
C MET A 1 -43.10 -7.82 29.17
N PHE A 2 -42.91 -7.01 28.12
CA PHE A 2 -42.21 -7.43 26.90
C PHE A 2 -40.72 -7.64 27.23
N SER A 3 -40.28 -8.89 27.33
CA SER A 3 -38.86 -9.18 27.54
C SER A 3 -38.13 -9.11 26.20
N LEU A 4 -36.97 -8.47 26.18
CA LEU A 4 -36.07 -8.41 25.01
C LEU A 4 -35.83 -9.83 24.45
N LEU A 5 -35.77 -10.84 25.31
CA LEU A 5 -35.50 -12.24 24.95
C LEU A 5 -36.65 -12.93 24.22
N GLY A 6 -37.86 -12.37 24.27
CA GLY A 6 -39.06 -12.87 23.58
C GLY A 6 -39.28 -12.30 22.18
N LEU A 7 -38.42 -11.37 21.72
CA LEU A 7 -38.52 -10.80 20.38
C LEU A 7 -38.00 -11.77 19.30
N PRO A 8 -38.53 -11.71 18.07
CA PRO A 8 -37.98 -12.39 16.91
C PRO A 8 -36.50 -12.03 16.68
N GLU A 9 -35.72 -12.97 16.11
CA GLU A 9 -34.29 -12.77 15.88
C GLU A 9 -33.98 -11.53 15.02
N GLU A 10 -34.81 -11.26 14.02
CA GLU A 10 -34.65 -10.14 13.09
C GLU A 10 -34.77 -8.79 13.80
N ILE A 11 -35.73 -8.66 14.72
CA ILE A 11 -35.91 -7.44 15.52
C ILE A 11 -34.73 -7.27 16.48
N LEU A 12 -34.24 -8.37 17.07
CA LEU A 12 -33.05 -8.32 17.93
C LEU A 12 -31.80 -7.88 17.17
N LEU A 13 -31.59 -8.41 15.97
CA LEU A 13 -30.48 -8.00 15.10
C LEU A 13 -30.59 -6.51 14.72
N LEU A 14 -31.80 -6.03 14.42
CA LEU A 14 -32.04 -4.62 14.12
C LEU A 14 -31.73 -3.74 15.34
N ILE A 15 -32.26 -4.06 16.52
CA ILE A 15 -31.98 -3.32 17.77
C ILE A 15 -30.48 -3.30 18.04
N PHE A 16 -29.80 -4.44 17.92
CA PHE A 16 -28.37 -4.55 18.22
C PHE A 16 -27.53 -3.80 17.21
N SER A 17 -28.01 -3.64 15.97
CA SER A 17 -27.34 -2.85 14.94
C SER A 17 -27.24 -1.35 15.27
N TYR A 18 -27.99 -0.85 16.25
CA TYR A 18 -27.89 0.53 16.75
C TYR A 18 -26.93 0.69 17.93
N LEU A 19 -26.47 -0.41 18.53
CA LEU A 19 -25.56 -0.37 19.66
C LEU A 19 -24.11 -0.15 19.20
N ASP A 20 -23.33 0.53 20.04
CA ASP A 20 -21.89 0.64 19.84
C ASP A 20 -21.14 -0.62 20.32
N SER A 21 -19.83 -0.67 20.05
CA SER A 21 -19.01 -1.84 20.42
C SER A 21 -18.96 -2.08 21.94
N GLN A 22 -19.07 -1.04 22.76
CA GLN A 22 -18.99 -1.16 24.21
C GLN A 22 -20.30 -1.66 24.80
N ALA A 23 -21.43 -1.15 24.32
CA ALA A 23 -22.77 -1.60 24.63
C ALA A 23 -22.97 -3.06 24.23
N LEU A 24 -22.53 -3.46 23.03
CA LEU A 24 -22.52 -4.87 22.61
C LEU A 24 -21.66 -5.75 23.52
N GLY A 25 -20.49 -5.25 23.94
CA GLY A 25 -19.64 -5.93 24.91
C GLY A 25 -20.34 -6.17 26.24
N ARG A 26 -20.97 -5.14 26.82
CA ARG A 26 -21.76 -5.25 28.06
C ARG A 26 -22.96 -6.18 27.90
N LEU A 27 -23.69 -6.06 26.79
CA LEU A 27 -24.87 -6.88 26.51
C LEU A 27 -24.52 -8.36 26.37
N SER A 28 -23.33 -8.67 25.84
CA SER A 28 -22.83 -10.06 25.75
C SER A 28 -22.59 -10.72 27.11
N GLN A 29 -22.45 -9.95 28.19
CA GLN A 29 -22.23 -10.46 29.55
C GLN A 29 -23.54 -10.73 30.31
N VAL A 30 -24.70 -10.34 29.77
CA VAL A 30 -25.99 -10.44 30.48
C VAL A 30 -26.50 -11.88 30.53
N CYS A 31 -26.51 -12.60 29.40
CA CYS A 31 -26.90 -14.01 29.35
C CYS A 31 -26.35 -14.73 28.10
N ARG A 32 -26.40 -16.07 28.09
CA ARG A 32 -25.87 -16.90 26.98
C ARG A 32 -26.52 -16.59 25.62
N LYS A 33 -27.84 -16.36 25.59
CA LYS A 33 -28.57 -16.01 24.34
C LYS A 33 -28.05 -14.69 23.77
N LEU A 34 -27.98 -13.65 24.60
CA LEU A 34 -27.48 -12.33 24.21
C LEU A 34 -25.99 -12.37 23.83
N CYS A 35 -25.19 -13.18 24.52
CA CYS A 35 -23.80 -13.45 24.16
C CYS A 35 -23.67 -14.04 22.76
N HIS A 36 -24.49 -15.04 22.43
CA HIS A 36 -24.52 -15.66 21.11
C HIS A 36 -24.93 -14.64 20.02
N PHE A 37 -25.99 -13.85 20.24
CA PHE A 37 -26.41 -12.82 19.27
C PHE A 37 -25.38 -11.70 19.10
N ALA A 38 -24.80 -11.21 20.18
CA ALA A 38 -23.72 -10.22 20.14
C ALA A 38 -22.43 -10.79 19.53
N GLY A 39 -22.33 -12.11 19.34
CA GLY A 39 -21.25 -12.76 18.61
C GLY A 39 -21.46 -12.84 17.10
N LYS A 40 -22.70 -12.67 16.60
CA LYS A 40 -23.00 -12.78 15.16
C LYS A 40 -22.39 -11.61 14.38
N ASP A 41 -21.72 -11.93 13.28
CA ASP A 41 -21.04 -10.93 12.42
C ASP A 41 -21.98 -9.88 11.85
N THR A 42 -23.26 -10.23 11.61
CA THR A 42 -24.30 -9.32 11.12
C THR A 42 -24.40 -8.04 11.96
N VAL A 43 -24.30 -8.15 13.28
CA VAL A 43 -24.39 -7.04 14.22
C VAL A 43 -23.18 -6.10 14.08
N TRP A 44 -22.00 -6.68 13.84
CA TRP A 44 -20.74 -5.93 13.79
C TRP A 44 -20.47 -5.27 12.43
N ARG A 45 -21.13 -5.71 11.34
CA ARG A 45 -20.91 -5.15 9.99
C ARG A 45 -21.06 -3.63 9.92
N ARG A 46 -22.07 -3.09 10.59
CA ARG A 46 -22.30 -1.63 10.61
C ARG A 46 -21.14 -0.88 11.28
N ILE A 47 -20.63 -1.41 12.39
CA ILE A 47 -19.49 -0.84 13.12
C ILE A 47 -18.21 -0.99 12.28
N ALA A 48 -17.97 -2.19 11.74
CA ALA A 48 -16.79 -2.50 10.93
C ALA A 48 -16.67 -1.60 9.68
N ARG A 49 -17.78 -1.28 9.03
CA ARG A 49 -17.79 -0.34 7.88
C ARG A 49 -17.32 1.08 8.21
N ARG A 50 -17.24 1.46 9.49
CA ARG A 50 -16.76 2.77 9.96
C ARG A 50 -15.37 2.71 10.58
N CYS A 51 -14.83 1.51 10.75
CA CYS A 51 -13.53 1.22 11.32
C CYS A 51 -12.42 1.39 10.28
N VAL A 52 -11.23 1.76 10.73
CA VAL A 52 -10.01 1.79 9.88
C VAL A 52 -9.50 0.37 9.65
N ASN A 53 -9.09 0.04 8.42
CA ASN A 53 -8.50 -1.26 8.06
C ASN A 53 -9.31 -2.48 8.54
N SER A 54 -10.63 -2.42 8.39
CA SER A 54 -11.55 -3.50 8.79
C SER A 54 -11.78 -4.53 7.68
N GLY A 55 -11.19 -4.34 6.49
CA GLY A 55 -11.44 -5.19 5.32
C GLY A 55 -12.79 -4.95 4.64
N PHE A 56 -13.40 -3.78 4.84
CA PHE A 56 -14.59 -3.35 4.11
C PHE A 56 -14.24 -2.25 3.12
N THR A 57 -14.72 -2.38 1.88
CA THR A 57 -14.62 -1.32 0.88
C THR A 57 -15.55 -0.15 1.21
N GLN A 58 -15.41 0.98 0.52
CA GLN A 58 -16.34 2.11 0.63
C GLN A 58 -17.79 1.72 0.28
N GLN A 59 -17.98 0.77 -0.63
CA GLN A 59 -19.31 0.23 -0.99
C GLN A 59 -19.87 -0.73 0.07
N GLY A 60 -19.07 -1.08 1.09
CA GLY A 60 -19.47 -1.97 2.17
C GLY A 60 -19.36 -3.46 1.82
N THR A 61 -18.63 -3.79 0.75
CA THR A 61 -18.26 -5.16 0.37
C THR A 61 -17.19 -5.67 1.32
N ASP A 62 -17.33 -6.91 1.77
CA ASP A 62 -16.38 -7.58 2.64
C ASP A 62 -15.27 -8.25 1.79
N THR A 63 -14.03 -7.80 1.94
CA THR A 63 -12.89 -8.32 1.15
C THR A 63 -12.10 -9.38 1.89
N VAL A 64 -12.42 -9.65 3.15
CA VAL A 64 -11.62 -10.52 4.01
C VAL A 64 -12.45 -11.71 4.45
N SER A 65 -11.99 -12.90 4.06
CA SER A 65 -12.54 -14.17 4.52
C SER A 65 -11.73 -14.73 5.70
N GLY A 66 -12.34 -15.66 6.46
CA GLY A 66 -11.65 -16.40 7.52
C GLY A 66 -11.41 -15.66 8.85
N ILE A 67 -11.75 -14.36 8.94
CA ILE A 67 -11.67 -13.59 10.19
C ILE A 67 -13.05 -12.98 10.49
N SER A 68 -13.61 -13.28 11.67
CA SER A 68 -14.91 -12.73 12.08
C SER A 68 -14.90 -11.21 12.07
N VAL A 69 -16.04 -10.61 11.73
CA VAL A 69 -16.21 -9.15 11.71
C VAL A 69 -15.95 -8.56 13.10
N LYS A 70 -16.38 -9.27 14.16
CA LYS A 70 -16.11 -8.88 15.55
C LYS A 70 -14.61 -8.75 15.84
N GLU A 71 -13.81 -9.74 15.44
CA GLU A 71 -12.36 -9.70 15.67
C GLU A 71 -11.72 -8.58 14.85
N ARG A 72 -12.18 -8.35 13.61
CA ARG A 72 -11.70 -7.22 12.78
C ARG A 72 -11.99 -5.86 13.38
N VAL A 73 -13.14 -5.68 14.04
CA VAL A 73 -13.45 -4.45 14.78
C VAL A 73 -12.49 -4.27 15.95
N LYS A 74 -12.18 -5.34 16.69
CA LYS A 74 -11.20 -5.31 17.78
C LYS A 74 -9.79 -4.95 17.27
N VAL A 75 -9.33 -5.59 16.19
CA VAL A 75 -8.04 -5.29 15.56
C VAL A 75 -8.02 -3.84 15.05
N SER A 76 -9.10 -3.34 14.44
CA SER A 76 -9.21 -1.93 14.04
C SER A 76 -9.05 -0.95 15.21
N GLN A 77 -9.54 -1.30 16.40
CA GLN A 77 -9.30 -0.48 17.60
C GLN A 77 -7.82 -0.46 17.99
N ASN A 78 -7.10 -1.58 17.78
CA ASN A 78 -5.66 -1.64 18.01
C ASN A 78 -4.89 -0.74 17.02
N TRP A 79 -5.24 -0.79 15.73
CA TRP A 79 -4.72 0.15 14.73
C TRP A 79 -4.95 1.61 15.13
N ARG A 80 -6.18 1.94 15.52
CA ARG A 80 -6.57 3.29 15.92
C ARG A 80 -5.95 3.77 17.22
N LYS A 81 -5.53 2.87 18.12
CA LYS A 81 -4.93 3.19 19.43
C LYS A 81 -3.41 2.99 19.47
N GLY A 82 -2.79 2.58 18.38
CA GLY A 82 -1.35 2.32 18.34
C GLY A 82 -0.91 1.05 19.07
N ARG A 83 -1.83 0.11 19.34
CA ARG A 83 -1.54 -1.11 20.10
C ARG A 83 -1.08 -2.21 19.14
N CYS A 84 0.21 -2.51 19.15
CA CYS A 84 0.77 -3.57 18.34
C CYS A 84 1.98 -4.21 19.01
N ARG A 85 2.23 -5.48 18.70
CA ARG A 85 3.52 -6.12 18.93
C ARG A 85 4.45 -5.75 17.77
N ARG A 86 5.70 -5.41 18.07
CA ARG A 86 6.71 -5.03 17.07
C ARG A 86 7.78 -6.11 17.02
N GLU A 87 8.14 -6.55 15.82
CA GLU A 87 9.17 -7.56 15.63
C GLU A 87 10.04 -7.23 14.41
N THR A 88 11.33 -7.56 14.48
CA THR A 88 12.23 -7.49 13.33
C THR A 88 12.30 -8.86 12.69
N LEU A 89 11.82 -8.97 11.46
CA LEU A 89 11.70 -10.25 10.76
C LEU A 89 13.00 -10.65 10.05
N LEU A 90 13.62 -9.70 9.35
CA LEU A 90 14.88 -9.89 8.63
C LEU A 90 15.81 -8.73 8.93
N LYS A 91 17.11 -9.02 9.00
CA LYS A 91 18.19 -8.04 9.05
C LYS A 91 19.22 -8.39 8.00
N TRP A 92 19.84 -7.39 7.41
CA TRP A 92 20.92 -7.60 6.46
C TRP A 92 22.03 -6.56 6.68
N LYS A 93 23.22 -6.85 6.14
CA LYS A 93 24.46 -6.15 6.51
C LYS A 93 24.67 -4.83 5.78
N CYS A 94 24.23 -4.73 4.52
CA CYS A 94 24.45 -3.56 3.67
C CYS A 94 23.18 -2.72 3.59
N ASN A 95 23.28 -1.39 3.58
CA ASN A 95 22.09 -0.57 3.36
C ASN A 95 21.56 -0.78 1.93
N LEU A 96 20.26 -1.00 1.81
CA LEU A 96 19.53 -1.20 0.56
C LEU A 96 18.34 -0.25 0.47
N MET A 97 17.71 -0.14 -0.69
CA MET A 97 16.41 0.52 -0.87
C MET A 97 15.33 -0.53 -1.20
N PRO A 98 14.90 -1.36 -0.24
CA PRO A 98 14.00 -2.47 -0.50
C PRO A 98 12.59 -2.03 -0.85
N TRP A 99 12.02 -2.70 -1.84
CA TRP A 99 10.60 -2.68 -2.14
C TRP A 99 9.94 -3.97 -1.65
N ILE A 100 8.70 -3.89 -1.17
CA ILE A 100 7.95 -5.08 -0.71
C ILE A 100 6.57 -5.17 -1.35
N GLN A 101 6.13 -6.38 -1.63
CA GLN A 101 4.76 -6.69 -2.03
C GLN A 101 4.23 -7.92 -1.29
N LEU A 102 2.93 -7.91 -1.02
CA LEU A 102 2.23 -9.00 -0.32
C LEU A 102 1.25 -9.66 -1.28
N ASP A 103 1.31 -10.97 -1.38
CA ASP A 103 0.35 -11.79 -2.13
C ASP A 103 -0.09 -12.97 -1.26
N GLY A 104 -1.28 -12.85 -0.68
CA GLY A 104 -1.80 -13.80 0.31
C GLY A 104 -0.85 -14.02 1.48
N GLU A 105 -0.33 -15.24 1.60
CA GLU A 105 0.63 -15.64 2.65
C GLU A 105 2.11 -15.51 2.21
N ARG A 106 2.38 -14.88 1.07
CA ARG A 106 3.74 -14.69 0.57
C ARG A 106 4.12 -13.22 0.61
N LEU A 107 5.31 -12.95 1.15
CA LEU A 107 5.93 -11.64 1.14
C LEU A 107 7.12 -11.64 0.18
N TYR A 108 7.08 -10.76 -0.81
CA TYR A 108 8.15 -10.53 -1.76
C TYR A 108 8.92 -9.29 -1.34
N ILE A 109 10.25 -9.36 -1.36
CA ILE A 109 11.15 -8.25 -1.02
C ILE A 109 12.29 -8.17 -2.02
N SER A 110 12.62 -6.96 -2.50
CA SER A 110 13.86 -6.74 -3.23
C SER A 110 15.04 -6.63 -2.27
N GLN A 111 16.11 -7.37 -2.56
CA GLN A 111 17.36 -7.34 -1.83
C GLN A 111 18.51 -7.27 -2.83
N ALA A 112 18.99 -6.04 -3.06
CA ALA A 112 19.90 -5.71 -4.14
C ALA A 112 19.31 -6.15 -5.50
N LYS A 113 20.07 -6.92 -6.29
CA LYS A 113 19.67 -7.41 -7.61
C LYS A 113 18.60 -8.52 -7.62
N ASP A 114 18.28 -9.10 -6.46
CA ASP A 114 17.37 -10.24 -6.35
C ASP A 114 16.02 -9.83 -5.76
N ILE A 115 14.95 -10.49 -6.19
CA ILE A 115 13.66 -10.48 -5.49
C ILE A 115 13.52 -11.82 -4.76
N ARG A 116 13.24 -11.78 -3.46
CA ARG A 116 13.09 -12.97 -2.63
C ARG A 116 11.67 -13.10 -2.14
N ALA A 117 11.10 -14.28 -2.29
CA ALA A 117 9.77 -14.62 -1.79
C ALA A 117 9.90 -15.41 -0.49
N TYR A 118 9.19 -14.97 0.55
CA TYR A 118 9.16 -15.61 1.86
C TYR A 118 7.74 -16.03 2.21
N GLN A 119 7.59 -17.18 2.85
CA GLN A 119 6.31 -17.63 3.39
C GLN A 119 6.07 -16.97 4.75
N LEU A 120 4.87 -16.45 4.95
CA LEU A 120 4.37 -15.98 6.24
C LEU A 120 3.87 -17.17 7.06
N ARG A 121 4.20 -17.17 8.36
CA ARG A 121 3.72 -18.17 9.31
C ARG A 121 2.30 -17.84 9.73
N SER A 122 1.44 -18.86 9.80
CA SER A 122 0.03 -18.71 10.15
C SER A 122 -0.21 -18.38 11.64
N ASP A 123 0.77 -18.61 12.51
CA ASP A 123 0.63 -18.50 13.97
C ASP A 123 0.88 -17.07 14.51
N ASN A 124 1.96 -16.43 14.06
CA ASN A 124 2.42 -15.13 14.57
C ASN A 124 2.68 -14.10 13.45
N ASN A 125 2.25 -14.37 12.21
CA ASN A 125 2.54 -13.54 11.03
C ASN A 125 4.03 -13.24 10.82
N GLY A 126 4.90 -14.05 11.43
CA GLY A 126 6.36 -14.01 11.28
C GLY A 126 6.79 -14.62 9.94
N LEU A 127 8.08 -14.48 9.59
CA LEU A 127 8.62 -15.04 8.35
C LEU A 127 9.36 -16.35 8.58
N HIS A 128 9.21 -17.28 7.64
CA HIS A 128 10.19 -18.34 7.47
C HIS A 128 11.55 -17.71 7.12
N ARG A 129 12.63 -18.11 7.81
CA ARG A 129 13.95 -17.47 7.65
C ARG A 129 14.56 -17.66 6.26
N GLN A 130 14.23 -18.76 5.59
CA GLN A 130 14.70 -19.04 4.24
C GLN A 130 13.68 -18.61 3.19
N PRO A 131 14.12 -18.00 2.09
CA PRO A 131 13.22 -17.68 0.99
C PRO A 131 12.77 -18.98 0.31
N VAL A 132 11.49 -19.00 -0.09
CA VAL A 132 10.89 -20.10 -0.87
C VAL A 132 11.30 -20.03 -2.34
N ALA A 133 11.52 -18.81 -2.85
CA ALA A 133 12.00 -18.57 -4.20
C ALA A 133 12.89 -17.32 -4.26
N ILE A 134 13.82 -17.33 -5.21
CA ILE A 134 14.71 -16.20 -5.52
C ILE A 134 14.60 -15.96 -7.02
N PHE A 135 14.37 -14.70 -7.39
CA PHE A 135 14.21 -14.24 -8.76
C PHE A 135 15.32 -13.25 -9.08
N SER A 136 16.19 -13.61 -10.01
CA SER A 136 17.39 -12.83 -10.36
C SER A 136 17.36 -12.52 -11.85
N ALA A 137 17.08 -11.26 -12.21
CA ALA A 137 17.16 -10.78 -13.60
C ALA A 137 18.16 -9.63 -13.79
N HIS A 138 18.52 -8.92 -12.72
CA HIS A 138 19.28 -7.67 -12.81
C HIS A 138 20.75 -7.86 -12.45
N GLN A 139 21.59 -6.99 -13.00
CA GLN A 139 23.00 -6.89 -12.63
C GLN A 139 23.23 -5.89 -11.49
N ASP A 140 22.33 -4.92 -11.36
CA ASP A 140 22.30 -3.89 -10.32
C ASP A 140 21.02 -4.03 -9.45
N ASP A 141 20.83 -3.13 -8.51
CA ASP A 141 19.71 -3.13 -7.57
C ASP A 141 18.34 -3.10 -8.26
N VAL A 142 17.39 -3.89 -7.76
CA VAL A 142 15.98 -3.82 -8.15
C VAL A 142 15.34 -2.59 -7.51
N CYS A 143 15.08 -1.56 -8.32
CA CYS A 143 14.51 -0.30 -7.87
C CYS A 143 13.01 -0.42 -7.56
N ARG A 144 12.26 -1.18 -8.36
CA ARG A 144 10.81 -1.40 -8.17
C ARG A 144 10.39 -2.71 -8.81
N PHE A 145 9.38 -3.37 -8.23
CA PHE A 145 8.72 -4.51 -8.88
C PHE A 145 7.23 -4.54 -8.59
N VAL A 146 6.50 -5.23 -9.47
CA VAL A 146 5.06 -5.48 -9.40
C VAL A 146 4.75 -6.96 -9.61
N LEU A 147 3.83 -7.48 -8.78
CA LEU A 147 3.26 -8.81 -8.90
C LEU A 147 1.99 -8.75 -9.73
N THR A 148 1.89 -9.68 -10.68
CA THR A 148 0.65 -10.03 -11.37
C THR A 148 0.34 -11.49 -11.04
N ASN A 149 -0.86 -11.96 -11.40
CA ASN A 149 -1.27 -13.35 -11.14
C ASN A 149 -0.32 -14.42 -11.71
N SER A 150 0.49 -14.07 -12.72
CA SER A 150 1.38 -15.03 -13.39
C SER A 150 2.84 -14.60 -13.44
N HIS A 151 3.13 -13.30 -13.31
CA HIS A 151 4.48 -12.76 -13.50
C HIS A 151 4.87 -11.75 -12.41
N ILE A 152 6.16 -11.72 -12.11
CA ILE A 152 6.86 -10.64 -11.40
C ILE A 152 7.56 -9.79 -12.43
N ILE A 153 7.28 -8.50 -12.44
CA ILE A 153 7.87 -7.53 -13.36
C ILE A 153 8.70 -6.55 -12.55
N SER A 154 9.97 -6.41 -12.89
CA SER A 154 10.94 -5.63 -12.12
C SER A 154 11.69 -4.64 -12.99
N GLY A 155 11.95 -3.44 -12.46
CA GLY A 155 12.87 -2.47 -13.02
C GLY A 155 14.15 -2.41 -12.18
N GLY A 156 15.30 -2.39 -12.84
CA GLY A 156 16.61 -2.35 -12.17
C GLY A 156 17.39 -1.06 -12.43
N GLY A 157 18.43 -0.84 -11.61
CA GLY A 157 19.44 0.18 -11.81
C GLY A 157 20.25 -0.01 -13.10
N ASP A 158 20.22 -1.21 -13.67
CA ASP A 158 20.87 -1.56 -14.93
C ASP A 158 20.10 -1.10 -16.19
N GLY A 159 19.04 -0.31 -16.04
CA GLY A 159 18.22 0.21 -17.17
C GLY A 159 17.33 -0.85 -17.82
N LYS A 160 17.22 -2.05 -17.24
CA LYS A 160 16.48 -3.17 -17.80
C LYS A 160 15.16 -3.42 -17.08
N ILE A 161 14.26 -4.09 -17.77
CA ILE A 161 13.06 -4.69 -17.19
C ILE A 161 13.23 -6.20 -17.15
N GLY A 162 13.07 -6.78 -15.96
CA GLY A 162 13.03 -8.20 -15.71
C GLY A 162 11.60 -8.73 -15.64
N LEU A 163 11.36 -9.90 -16.20
CA LEU A 163 10.09 -10.61 -16.16
C LEU A 163 10.33 -12.03 -15.68
N HIS A 164 9.66 -12.43 -14.59
CA HIS A 164 9.76 -13.78 -14.05
C HIS A 164 8.37 -14.40 -13.95
N LYS A 165 8.21 -15.67 -14.32
CA LYS A 165 6.98 -16.41 -14.05
C LYS A 165 6.94 -16.83 -12.58
N VAL A 166 5.82 -16.60 -11.90
CA VAL A 166 5.69 -16.90 -10.45
C VAL A 166 5.77 -18.41 -10.17
N HIS A 167 5.23 -19.23 -11.08
CA HIS A 167 5.13 -20.69 -10.93
C HIS A 167 6.06 -21.49 -11.85
N SER A 168 7.05 -20.83 -12.46
CA SER A 168 7.96 -21.47 -13.42
C SER A 168 9.35 -20.82 -13.34
N SER A 169 10.39 -21.55 -13.70
CA SER A 169 11.77 -21.05 -13.75
C SER A 169 12.04 -20.06 -14.89
N GLY A 170 11.05 -19.79 -15.75
CA GLY A 170 11.20 -18.87 -16.87
C GLY A 170 11.41 -17.43 -16.41
N SER A 171 12.58 -16.87 -16.74
CA SER A 171 12.89 -15.45 -16.63
C SER A 171 13.28 -14.88 -18.00
N LEU A 172 12.94 -13.62 -18.23
CA LEU A 172 13.37 -12.85 -19.39
C LEU A 172 13.79 -11.46 -18.90
N GLN A 173 14.76 -10.87 -19.59
CA GLN A 173 15.12 -9.46 -19.42
C GLN A 173 15.21 -8.79 -20.78
N PHE A 174 14.93 -7.50 -20.82
CA PHE A 174 15.14 -6.67 -22.00
C PHE A 174 15.58 -5.26 -21.61
N SER A 175 16.39 -4.63 -22.46
CA SER A 175 16.83 -3.24 -22.29
C SER A 175 15.66 -2.31 -22.51
N ALA A 176 15.36 -1.50 -21.49
CA ALA A 176 14.21 -0.62 -21.49
C ALA A 176 14.61 0.86 -21.59
N HIS A 177 15.63 1.25 -20.82
CA HIS A 177 16.03 2.63 -20.59
C HIS A 177 17.56 2.75 -20.54
N ASP A 178 18.07 3.97 -20.74
CA ASP A 178 19.51 4.26 -20.71
C ASP A 178 20.03 4.48 -19.28
N GLN A 179 19.13 4.63 -18.31
CA GLN A 179 19.42 4.77 -16.87
C GLN A 179 18.40 4.02 -16.02
N ASP A 180 18.62 4.01 -14.71
CA ASP A 180 17.83 3.38 -13.64
C ASP A 180 16.32 3.40 -13.91
N VAL A 181 15.69 2.23 -13.91
CA VAL A 181 14.23 2.09 -14.01
C VAL A 181 13.62 2.24 -12.62
N ASN A 182 13.47 3.48 -12.17
CA ASN A 182 13.03 3.81 -10.80
C ASN A 182 11.63 3.31 -10.45
N CYS A 183 10.74 3.21 -11.43
CA CYS A 183 9.36 2.80 -11.19
C CYS A 183 8.81 1.96 -12.34
N ILE A 184 7.93 1.04 -11.97
CA ILE A 184 7.25 0.15 -12.90
C ILE A 184 5.87 -0.19 -12.35
N ASP A 185 4.89 -0.26 -13.25
CA ASP A 185 3.56 -0.77 -12.96
C ASP A 185 3.09 -1.67 -14.11
N CYS A 186 2.18 -2.59 -13.82
CA CYS A 186 1.64 -3.52 -14.80
C CYS A 186 0.18 -3.83 -14.52
N GLN A 187 -0.67 -3.58 -15.51
CA GLN A 187 -2.08 -3.92 -15.45
C GLN A 187 -2.60 -4.27 -16.83
N GLY A 188 -3.51 -5.25 -16.92
CA GLY A 188 -4.18 -5.59 -18.18
C GLY A 188 -3.25 -6.08 -19.30
N GLY A 189 -2.07 -6.61 -18.96
CA GLY A 189 -1.07 -7.00 -19.96
C GLY A 189 -0.29 -5.84 -20.59
N VAL A 190 -0.33 -4.66 -19.95
CA VAL A 190 0.47 -3.49 -20.31
C VAL A 190 1.42 -3.19 -19.16
N ILE A 191 2.70 -2.95 -19.50
CA ILE A 191 3.71 -2.49 -18.55
C ILE A 191 3.98 -1.02 -18.83
N VAL A 192 4.06 -0.20 -17.78
CA VAL A 192 4.57 1.16 -17.89
C VAL A 192 5.79 1.30 -16.98
N SER A 193 6.90 1.75 -17.55
CA SER A 193 8.16 1.97 -16.85
C SER A 193 8.55 3.45 -16.88
N GLY A 194 9.22 3.91 -15.83
CA GLY A 194 9.70 5.28 -15.71
C GLY A 194 11.14 5.29 -15.22
N SER A 195 11.96 6.14 -15.82
CA SER A 195 13.41 6.13 -15.61
C SER A 195 13.97 7.51 -15.25
N ARG A 196 15.18 7.46 -14.69
CA ARG A 196 16.06 8.61 -14.51
C ARG A 196 16.50 9.24 -15.84
N ASP A 197 16.36 8.52 -16.96
CA ASP A 197 16.59 9.04 -18.32
C ASP A 197 15.56 10.09 -18.78
N ARG A 198 14.57 10.40 -17.92
CA ARG A 198 13.48 11.39 -18.13
C ARG A 198 12.41 10.93 -19.10
N THR A 199 12.34 9.62 -19.36
CA THR A 199 11.30 9.01 -20.17
C THR A 199 10.42 8.08 -19.35
N ALA A 200 9.16 7.99 -19.77
CA ALA A 200 8.28 6.88 -19.44
C ALA A 200 8.07 6.06 -20.72
N LYS A 201 8.03 4.72 -20.61
CA LYS A 201 7.82 3.83 -21.75
C LYS A 201 6.66 2.89 -21.46
N VAL A 202 5.87 2.64 -22.50
CA VAL A 202 4.72 1.71 -22.46
C VAL A 202 5.10 0.48 -23.25
N TRP A 203 4.85 -0.71 -22.69
CA TRP A 203 5.24 -1.99 -23.26
C TRP A 203 4.07 -2.97 -23.30
N SER A 204 4.04 -3.79 -24.33
CA SER A 204 3.11 -4.91 -24.41
C SER A 204 3.66 -6.14 -23.67
N LEU A 205 2.82 -6.75 -22.83
CA LEU A 205 3.03 -8.07 -22.23
C LEU A 205 2.22 -9.17 -22.95
N SER A 206 1.70 -8.88 -24.14
CA SER A 206 0.91 -9.83 -24.92
C SER A 206 1.78 -10.95 -25.49
N LEU A 207 1.20 -12.16 -25.63
CA LEU A 207 1.89 -13.30 -26.23
C LEU A 207 2.42 -12.94 -27.62
N GLY A 208 3.72 -13.08 -27.87
CA GLY A 208 4.37 -12.76 -29.15
C GLY A 208 4.79 -11.31 -29.37
N ARG A 209 4.43 -10.38 -28.48
CA ARG A 209 4.88 -8.96 -28.50
C ARG A 209 5.61 -8.56 -27.23
N LEU A 210 6.09 -9.56 -26.49
CA LEU A 210 6.67 -9.35 -25.18
C LEU A 210 7.97 -8.56 -25.29
N GLY A 211 8.01 -7.40 -24.61
CA GLY A 211 9.13 -6.46 -24.70
C GLY A 211 9.04 -5.48 -25.88
N GLN A 212 7.95 -5.47 -26.64
CA GLN A 212 7.72 -4.44 -27.65
C GLN A 212 7.36 -3.10 -26.97
N CYS A 213 8.17 -2.08 -27.22
CA CYS A 213 7.86 -0.70 -26.81
C CYS A 213 6.75 -0.14 -27.71
N LEU A 214 5.61 0.21 -27.12
CA LEU A 214 4.47 0.83 -27.79
C LEU A 214 4.67 2.35 -27.88
N HIS A 215 5.12 2.97 -26.79
CA HIS A 215 5.35 4.42 -26.71
C HIS A 215 6.60 4.72 -25.90
N THR A 216 7.34 5.74 -26.35
CA THR A 216 8.37 6.42 -25.54
C THR A 216 7.93 7.87 -25.32
N ILE A 217 7.73 8.23 -24.06
CA ILE A 217 7.12 9.49 -23.64
C ILE A 217 8.16 10.32 -22.91
N GLN A 218 8.37 11.55 -23.38
CA GLN A 218 9.28 12.50 -22.75
C GLN A 218 8.55 13.22 -21.61
N THR A 219 9.13 13.19 -20.41
CA THR A 219 8.50 13.72 -19.19
C THR A 219 9.19 14.97 -18.62
N ASP A 220 10.17 15.51 -19.34
CA ASP A 220 11.00 16.70 -19.03
C ASP A 220 11.91 16.59 -17.78
N ASP A 221 11.63 15.65 -16.88
CA ASP A 221 12.40 15.39 -15.66
C ASP A 221 12.41 13.89 -15.32
N ARG A 222 13.22 13.50 -14.34
CA ARG A 222 13.38 12.11 -13.88
C ARG A 222 12.05 11.61 -13.33
N VAL A 223 11.65 10.41 -13.76
CA VAL A 223 10.42 9.76 -13.28
C VAL A 223 10.75 8.91 -12.05
N TRP A 224 9.97 9.07 -11.00
CA TRP A 224 10.14 8.39 -9.71
C TRP A 224 8.99 7.46 -9.36
N SER A 225 7.78 7.73 -9.83
CA SER A 225 6.60 6.91 -9.54
C SER A 225 5.66 6.84 -10.73
N ILE A 226 5.01 5.70 -10.93
CA ILE A 226 4.01 5.48 -11.98
C ILE A 226 2.83 4.70 -11.39
N ALA A 227 1.62 4.98 -11.90
CA ALA A 227 0.45 4.15 -11.65
C ALA A 227 -0.45 4.10 -12.89
N ILE A 228 -0.82 2.90 -13.33
CA ILE A 228 -1.79 2.67 -14.40
C ILE A 228 -3.20 2.84 -13.81
N SER A 229 -4.08 3.51 -14.54
CA SER A 229 -5.48 3.64 -14.16
C SER A 229 -6.16 2.26 -14.19
N PRO A 230 -7.03 1.94 -13.22
CA PRO A 230 -7.80 0.70 -13.25
C PRO A 230 -8.69 0.52 -14.49
N LEU A 231 -9.00 1.61 -15.21
CA LEU A 231 -9.74 1.57 -16.48
C LEU A 231 -8.88 1.26 -17.71
N LEU A 232 -7.55 1.14 -17.54
CA LEU A 232 -6.59 0.90 -18.63
C LEU A 232 -6.64 1.95 -19.76
N SER A 233 -7.16 3.14 -19.48
CA SER A 233 -7.24 4.25 -20.46
C SER A 233 -6.11 5.25 -20.32
N SER A 234 -5.50 5.33 -19.14
CA SER A 234 -4.49 6.33 -18.80
C SER A 234 -3.54 5.82 -17.72
N PHE A 235 -2.45 6.54 -17.51
CA PHE A 235 -1.54 6.32 -16.40
C PHE A 235 -0.99 7.66 -15.89
N VAL A 236 -0.57 7.69 -14.63
CA VAL A 236 0.04 8.86 -13.99
C VAL A 236 1.55 8.64 -13.86
N THR A 237 2.32 9.69 -14.12
CA THR A 237 3.74 9.79 -13.79
C THR A 237 3.95 10.83 -12.70
N GLY A 238 4.77 10.50 -11.70
CA GLY A 238 5.34 11.40 -10.72
C GLY A 238 6.82 11.62 -11.00
N THR A 239 7.24 12.88 -11.13
CA THR A 239 8.62 13.26 -11.48
C THR A 239 9.33 14.01 -10.35
N ALA A 240 10.63 14.30 -10.53
CA ALA A 240 11.46 14.98 -9.53
C ALA A 240 11.13 16.47 -9.27
N CYS A 241 10.21 17.07 -10.04
CA CYS A 241 9.81 18.48 -9.91
C CYS A 241 10.97 19.51 -9.92
N CYS A 242 12.09 19.20 -10.57
CA CYS A 242 13.25 20.09 -10.68
C CYS A 242 13.09 21.13 -11.80
N ARG A 243 12.09 20.91 -12.67
CA ARG A 243 11.66 21.77 -13.78
C ARG A 243 10.44 22.61 -13.39
N HIS A 244 10.16 23.68 -14.13
CA HIS A 244 9.00 24.56 -13.93
C HIS A 244 7.71 23.97 -14.52
N VAL A 245 7.43 22.72 -14.20
CA VAL A 245 6.29 21.95 -14.71
C VAL A 245 5.74 21.10 -13.57
N SER A 246 4.44 20.85 -13.59
CA SER A 246 3.83 19.99 -12.57
C SER A 246 4.48 18.60 -12.56
N PRO A 247 4.79 18.06 -11.37
CA PRO A 247 5.43 16.76 -11.26
C PRO A 247 4.48 15.59 -11.50
N LEU A 248 3.17 15.80 -11.35
CA LEU A 248 2.14 14.81 -11.62
C LEU A 248 1.50 15.06 -12.99
N ARG A 249 1.61 14.08 -13.87
CA ARG A 249 1.06 14.15 -15.24
C ARG A 249 0.28 12.89 -15.56
N ILE A 250 -0.88 13.07 -16.18
CA ILE A 250 -1.75 11.98 -16.67
C ILE A 250 -1.58 11.89 -18.17
N TRP A 251 -1.28 10.69 -18.64
CA TRP A 251 -1.06 10.38 -20.04
C TRP A 251 -2.12 9.39 -20.52
N ASN A 252 -2.52 9.53 -21.77
CA ASN A 252 -3.36 8.54 -22.42
C ASN A 252 -2.52 7.28 -22.71
N LEU A 253 -3.01 6.11 -22.32
CA LEU A 253 -2.25 4.86 -22.43
C LEU A 253 -2.12 4.39 -23.89
N GLU A 254 -3.11 4.68 -24.74
CA GLU A 254 -3.18 4.24 -26.14
C GLU A 254 -2.46 5.19 -27.10
N SER A 255 -2.53 6.50 -26.88
CA SER A 255 -1.88 7.49 -27.74
C SER A 255 -0.52 7.95 -27.24
N GLY A 256 -0.21 7.73 -25.96
CA GLY A 256 0.98 8.26 -25.29
C GLY A 256 0.99 9.78 -25.12
N GLN A 257 -0.14 10.46 -25.39
CA GLN A 257 -0.24 11.91 -25.31
C GLN A 257 -0.56 12.38 -23.88
N LEU A 258 -0.06 13.56 -23.52
CA LEU A 258 -0.39 14.21 -22.26
C LEU A 258 -1.87 14.61 -22.26
N MET A 259 -2.62 14.14 -21.26
CA MET A 259 -4.02 14.51 -21.08
C MET A 259 -4.17 15.73 -20.18
N THR A 260 -3.52 15.70 -19.01
CA THR A 260 -3.58 16.78 -18.02
C THR A 260 -2.42 16.70 -17.04
N CYS A 261 -2.10 17.81 -16.42
CA CYS A 261 -1.26 17.86 -15.22
C CYS A 261 -2.15 17.87 -13.96
N LEU A 262 -1.66 17.32 -12.85
CA LEU A 262 -2.32 17.43 -11.55
C LEU A 262 -1.61 18.45 -10.67
N GLY A 263 -2.35 19.35 -10.05
CA GLY A 263 -1.81 20.39 -9.18
C GLY A 263 -1.09 21.53 -9.93
N THR A 264 -1.24 22.74 -9.41
CA THR A 264 -0.51 23.94 -9.88
C THR A 264 0.50 24.47 -8.89
N ASP A 265 0.41 24.08 -7.62
CA ASP A 265 1.06 24.77 -6.50
C ASP A 265 2.23 23.95 -5.92
N PHE A 266 2.95 23.23 -6.79
CA PHE A 266 4.14 22.49 -6.39
C PHE A 266 5.37 23.39 -6.39
N HIS A 267 6.11 23.42 -5.27
CA HIS A 267 7.39 24.11 -5.23
C HIS A 267 8.46 23.31 -5.99
N ARG A 268 9.53 23.99 -6.44
CA ARG A 268 10.65 23.31 -7.08
C ARG A 268 11.27 22.29 -6.10
N GLY A 269 11.49 21.08 -6.57
CA GLY A 269 11.97 19.96 -5.76
C GLY A 269 10.89 19.17 -5.02
N ALA A 270 9.60 19.48 -5.23
CA ALA A 270 8.46 18.70 -4.75
C ALA A 270 8.30 17.37 -5.52
N GLY A 271 9.36 16.57 -5.60
CA GLY A 271 9.37 15.34 -6.37
C GLY A 271 8.42 14.29 -5.77
N VAL A 272 7.67 13.60 -6.61
CA VAL A 272 6.67 12.60 -6.20
C VAL A 272 7.32 11.22 -6.17
N LEU A 273 7.40 10.61 -4.99
CA LEU A 273 8.09 9.34 -4.76
C LEU A 273 7.16 8.13 -4.84
N ASP A 274 5.86 8.33 -4.58
CA ASP A 274 4.87 7.27 -4.71
C ASP A 274 3.54 7.85 -5.21
N VAL A 275 2.83 7.07 -6.02
CA VAL A 275 1.51 7.39 -6.56
C VAL A 275 0.75 6.09 -6.81
N PHE A 276 -0.54 6.04 -6.49
CA PHE A 276 -1.39 4.92 -6.86
C PHE A 276 -2.86 5.32 -6.94
N TYR A 277 -3.61 4.61 -7.79
CA TYR A 277 -5.06 4.74 -7.88
C TYR A 277 -5.74 3.92 -6.79
N GLU A 278 -6.68 4.53 -6.07
CA GLU A 278 -7.62 3.80 -5.20
C GLU A 278 -8.86 3.35 -5.96
N THR A 279 -9.29 4.16 -6.91
CA THR A 279 -10.40 3.89 -7.82
C THR A 279 -10.02 4.42 -9.21
N PRO A 280 -10.77 4.10 -10.28
CA PRO A 280 -10.61 4.73 -11.58
C PRO A 280 -10.43 6.26 -11.60
N PHE A 281 -11.00 6.96 -10.61
CA PHE A 281 -11.07 8.42 -10.60
C PHE A 281 -10.39 9.07 -9.39
N THR A 282 -9.88 8.27 -8.45
CA THR A 282 -9.26 8.79 -7.23
C THR A 282 -7.89 8.19 -7.03
N LEU A 283 -6.91 9.04 -6.74
CA LEU A 283 -5.53 8.61 -6.54
C LEU A 283 -4.89 9.36 -5.37
N LEU A 284 -3.87 8.74 -4.79
CA LEU A 284 -3.03 9.30 -3.75
C LEU A 284 -1.63 9.56 -4.31
N SER A 285 -0.96 10.60 -3.83
CA SER A 285 0.43 10.95 -4.17
C SER A 285 1.19 11.38 -2.91
N CYS A 286 2.47 11.04 -2.79
CA CYS A 286 3.34 11.58 -1.75
C CYS A 286 4.80 11.72 -2.24
N GLY A 287 5.61 12.54 -1.56
CA GLY A 287 7.00 12.74 -1.96
C GLY A 287 7.80 13.69 -1.08
N TYR A 288 8.70 14.45 -1.72
CA TYR A 288 9.64 15.37 -1.08
C TYR A 288 9.01 16.63 -0.50
N ASP A 289 7.79 16.97 -0.91
CA ASP A 289 7.06 18.11 -0.37
C ASP A 289 6.26 17.79 0.88
N THR A 290 6.52 16.64 1.52
CA THR A 290 6.06 16.28 2.87
C THR A 290 4.53 16.10 3.02
N TYR A 291 3.77 16.27 1.94
CA TYR A 291 2.33 16.04 1.92
C TYR A 291 1.94 14.69 1.31
N ILE A 292 0.94 14.05 1.90
CA ILE A 292 0.08 13.10 1.18
C ILE A 292 -1.05 13.90 0.58
N ARG A 293 -1.31 13.74 -0.72
CA ARG A 293 -2.44 14.39 -1.40
C ARG A 293 -3.42 13.37 -1.95
N TYR A 294 -4.69 13.65 -1.73
CA TYR A 294 -5.82 12.92 -2.29
C TYR A 294 -6.46 13.70 -3.42
N TRP A 295 -6.57 13.07 -4.57
CA TRP A 295 -7.09 13.66 -5.80
C TRP A 295 -8.35 12.92 -6.21
N ASP A 296 -9.39 13.68 -6.58
CA ASP A 296 -10.56 13.15 -7.28
C ASP A 296 -10.64 13.85 -8.63
N LEU A 297 -10.34 13.09 -9.68
CA LEU A 297 -10.24 13.57 -11.06
C LEU A 297 -11.57 14.11 -11.59
N ARG A 298 -12.69 13.78 -10.95
CA ARG A 298 -14.03 14.29 -11.31
C ARG A 298 -14.28 15.69 -10.78
N THR A 299 -13.57 16.10 -9.73
CA THR A 299 -13.78 17.39 -9.06
C THR A 299 -12.86 18.45 -9.62
N SER A 300 -11.55 18.18 -9.64
CA SER A 300 -10.54 19.09 -10.16
C SER A 300 -9.24 18.35 -10.42
N THR A 301 -8.57 18.72 -11.50
CA THR A 301 -7.19 18.35 -11.75
C THR A 301 -6.21 19.39 -11.18
N ARG A 302 -6.66 20.60 -10.86
CA ARG A 302 -5.77 21.71 -10.45
C ARG A 302 -5.45 21.74 -8.96
N LYS A 303 -6.31 21.20 -8.11
CA LYS A 303 -6.13 21.19 -6.65
C LYS A 303 -6.52 19.84 -6.08
N CYS A 304 -5.77 19.35 -5.09
CA CYS A 304 -6.14 18.16 -4.35
C CYS A 304 -7.39 18.42 -3.50
N VAL A 305 -8.18 17.37 -3.29
CA VAL A 305 -9.38 17.41 -2.43
C VAL A 305 -8.99 17.49 -0.97
N MET A 306 -7.89 16.82 -0.60
CA MET A 306 -7.43 16.70 0.77
C MET A 306 -5.91 16.54 0.80
N GLU A 307 -5.28 17.07 1.85
CA GLU A 307 -3.85 16.95 2.10
C GLU A 307 -3.58 16.66 3.59
N TRP A 308 -2.61 15.78 3.84
CA TRP A 308 -2.09 15.46 5.18
C TRP A 308 -0.60 15.78 5.20
N GLU A 309 -0.20 16.68 6.09
CA GLU A 309 1.18 17.12 6.25
C GLU A 309 1.95 16.20 7.19
N GLU A 310 3.14 15.78 6.78
CA GLU A 310 4.07 15.08 7.66
C GLU A 310 4.59 16.03 8.75
N PRO A 311 4.34 15.77 10.06
CA PRO A 311 4.60 16.73 11.13
C PRO A 311 6.07 17.10 11.39
N HIS A 312 7.03 16.42 10.78
CA HIS A 312 8.47 16.68 10.92
C HIS A 312 9.09 17.21 9.63
N ASP A 313 8.28 17.74 8.71
CA ASP A 313 8.72 18.29 7.44
C ASP A 313 9.69 17.34 6.69
N SER A 314 9.36 16.05 6.71
CA SER A 314 10.17 14.97 6.18
C SER A 314 9.51 14.31 4.99
N ALA A 315 10.33 13.96 3.99
CA ALA A 315 9.87 13.33 2.76
C ALA A 315 9.16 11.99 3.02
N LEU A 316 8.17 11.70 2.19
CA LEU A 316 7.41 10.45 2.24
C LEU A 316 7.82 9.56 1.06
N TYR A 317 8.45 8.43 1.36
CA TYR A 317 8.99 7.50 0.35
C TYR A 317 7.95 6.52 -0.18
N CYS A 318 6.99 6.15 0.65
CA CYS A 318 5.95 5.20 0.27
C CYS A 318 4.65 5.44 1.02
N MET A 319 3.58 4.95 0.43
CA MET A 319 2.25 4.96 1.04
C MET A 319 1.43 3.75 0.61
N GLN A 320 0.39 3.46 1.38
CA GLN A 320 -0.61 2.46 1.04
C GLN A 320 -1.93 2.84 1.70
N SER A 321 -3.05 2.52 1.05
CA SER A 321 -4.39 2.67 1.63
C SER A 321 -5.12 1.34 1.72
N ASP A 322 -6.07 1.26 2.65
CA ASP A 322 -7.04 0.15 2.74
C ASP A 322 -8.17 0.27 1.70
N GLY A 323 -8.13 1.30 0.85
CA GLY A 323 -9.20 1.61 -0.12
C GLY A 323 -10.45 2.20 0.53
N ASN A 324 -10.41 2.49 1.84
CA ASN A 324 -11.51 3.03 2.61
C ASN A 324 -11.04 4.27 3.39
N TYR A 325 -10.81 4.16 4.70
CA TYR A 325 -10.45 5.30 5.55
C TYR A 325 -8.98 5.37 5.94
N MET A 326 -8.23 4.28 5.88
CA MET A 326 -6.88 4.24 6.39
C MET A 326 -5.86 4.54 5.31
N ILE A 327 -4.88 5.37 5.64
CA ILE A 327 -3.62 5.50 4.89
C ILE A 327 -2.49 5.19 5.86
N ALA A 328 -1.49 4.44 5.39
CA ALA A 328 -0.20 4.33 6.04
C ALA A 328 0.85 5.01 5.15
N SER A 329 1.84 5.68 5.75
CA SER A 329 2.97 6.26 5.02
C SER A 329 4.31 6.01 5.70
N GLY A 330 5.36 5.89 4.90
CA GLY A 330 6.74 5.74 5.33
C GLY A 330 7.52 7.03 5.17
N SER A 331 8.07 7.55 6.26
CA SER A 331 8.81 8.83 6.29
C SER A 331 10.32 8.62 6.19
N SER A 332 11.03 9.64 5.70
CA SER A 332 12.48 9.78 5.83
C SER A 332 12.95 10.03 7.27
N TYR A 333 12.03 10.40 8.16
CA TYR A 333 12.31 10.67 9.56
C TYR A 333 12.56 9.36 10.34
N TYR A 334 13.81 8.91 10.38
CA TYR A 334 14.32 7.86 11.28
C TYR A 334 13.42 6.61 11.43
N GLY A 335 13.00 6.03 10.31
CA GLY A 335 12.22 4.78 10.32
C GLY A 335 10.79 4.94 10.81
N VAL A 336 10.22 6.15 10.73
CA VAL A 336 8.86 6.40 11.20
C VAL A 336 7.81 6.01 10.15
N VAL A 337 6.87 5.18 10.59
CA VAL A 337 5.62 4.88 9.88
C VAL A 337 4.50 5.69 10.50
N ARG A 338 3.65 6.32 9.69
CA ARG A 338 2.46 7.06 10.14
C ARG A 338 1.18 6.45 9.64
N LEU A 339 0.14 6.57 10.46
CA LEU A 339 -1.22 6.19 10.15
C LEU A 339 -2.13 7.41 10.11
N TRP A 340 -3.02 7.42 9.13
CA TRP A 340 -3.94 8.52 8.88
C TRP A 340 -5.36 7.99 8.72
N ASP A 341 -6.33 8.78 9.16
CA ASP A 341 -7.75 8.57 8.85
C ASP A 341 -8.14 9.60 7.80
N LYS A 342 -8.71 9.18 6.67
CA LYS A 342 -9.08 10.13 5.62
C LYS A 342 -10.15 11.14 6.05
N ARG A 343 -10.84 10.88 7.15
CA ARG A 343 -11.88 11.76 7.72
C ARG A 343 -11.31 12.88 8.58
N VAL A 344 -10.02 12.84 8.92
CA VAL A 344 -9.37 13.77 9.84
C VAL A 344 -8.01 14.18 9.29
N LYS A 345 -7.60 15.44 9.48
CA LYS A 345 -6.27 15.91 9.01
C LYS A 345 -5.11 15.45 9.90
N ASN A 346 -5.34 15.31 11.20
CA ASN A 346 -4.29 14.95 12.13
C ASN A 346 -3.85 13.50 11.95
N CYS A 347 -2.55 13.25 12.11
CA CYS A 347 -1.99 11.92 12.20
C CYS A 347 -2.68 11.15 13.34
N LEU A 348 -3.14 9.92 13.05
CA LEU A 348 -3.74 9.06 14.07
C LEU A 348 -2.69 8.54 15.05
N HIS A 349 -1.62 7.95 14.51
CA HIS A 349 -0.54 7.33 15.25
C HIS A 349 0.72 7.24 14.42
N PHE A 350 1.87 7.13 15.09
CA PHE A 350 3.15 6.86 14.46
C PHE A 350 3.90 5.74 15.18
N TYR A 351 4.78 5.06 14.46
CA TYR A 351 5.66 4.02 14.99
C TYR A 351 7.08 4.32 14.59
N SER A 352 7.99 4.38 15.56
CA SER A 352 9.42 4.40 15.31
C SER A 352 9.93 2.96 15.20
N LEU A 353 10.52 2.62 14.06
CA LEU A 353 11.15 1.33 13.83
C LEU A 353 12.64 1.42 14.15
N PRO A 354 13.18 0.53 15.00
CA PRO A 354 14.57 0.59 15.40
C PRO A 354 15.48 0.21 14.24
N SER A 355 16.49 1.04 13.97
CA SER A 355 17.52 0.79 12.97
C SER A 355 18.88 1.21 13.54
N PRO A 356 19.97 0.45 13.28
CA PRO A 356 21.31 0.85 13.70
C PRO A 356 21.78 2.14 13.02
N THR A 357 21.21 2.47 11.86
CA THR A 357 21.49 3.68 11.08
C THR A 357 20.20 4.49 10.87
N SER A 358 20.34 5.80 10.69
CA SER A 358 19.21 6.62 10.21
C SER A 358 18.76 6.10 8.85
N SER A 359 17.49 5.72 8.73
CA SER A 359 16.94 5.15 7.50
C SER A 359 15.53 5.67 7.27
N PRO A 360 15.17 6.02 6.03
CA PRO A 360 13.78 6.11 5.62
C PRO A 360 13.05 4.78 5.74
N VAL A 361 11.73 4.83 5.75
CA VAL A 361 10.89 3.66 5.44
C VAL A 361 10.63 3.64 3.95
N TYR A 362 11.35 2.78 3.22
CA TYR A 362 11.31 2.76 1.75
C TYR A 362 10.04 2.12 1.19
N SER A 363 9.50 1.11 1.85
CA SER A 363 8.30 0.43 1.39
C SER A 363 7.49 -0.13 2.55
N ILE A 364 6.17 0.01 2.45
CA ILE A 364 5.21 -0.55 3.40
C ILE A 364 4.18 -1.42 2.69
N ARG A 365 3.81 -2.53 3.32
CA ARG A 365 2.64 -3.32 2.93
C ARG A 365 1.87 -3.76 4.16
N PHE A 366 0.55 -3.67 4.15
CA PHE A 366 -0.28 -4.15 5.24
C PHE A 366 -1.46 -4.97 4.75
N ASN A 367 -1.93 -5.84 5.64
CA ASN A 367 -3.23 -6.48 5.58
C ASN A 367 -4.06 -6.02 6.79
N THR A 368 -5.22 -6.64 7.05
CA THR A 368 -6.07 -6.22 8.19
C THR A 368 -5.46 -6.47 9.57
N LYS A 369 -4.44 -7.34 9.67
CA LYS A 369 -3.81 -7.77 10.93
C LYS A 369 -2.45 -7.13 11.18
N CYS A 370 -1.64 -6.97 10.13
CA CYS A 370 -0.24 -6.61 10.23
C CYS A 370 0.17 -5.52 9.24
N LEU A 371 1.14 -4.71 9.65
CA LEU A 371 1.91 -3.81 8.79
C LEU A 371 3.35 -4.31 8.69
N TYR A 372 3.83 -4.48 7.46
CA TYR A 372 5.22 -4.77 7.13
C TYR A 372 5.89 -3.48 6.64
N ALA A 373 7.08 -3.19 7.14
CA ALA A 373 7.83 -1.99 6.80
C ALA A 373 9.30 -2.33 6.55
N ALA A 374 9.81 -1.93 5.39
CA ALA A 374 11.17 -2.17 4.96
C ALA A 374 12.01 -0.90 5.09
N LEU A 375 13.05 -0.97 5.93
CA LEU A 375 14.07 0.06 6.13
C LEU A 375 15.34 -0.35 5.36
N ALA A 376 16.38 0.48 5.41
CA ALA A 376 17.64 0.24 4.72
C ALA A 376 18.35 -1.06 5.12
N SER A 377 18.20 -1.50 6.37
CA SER A 377 18.96 -2.62 6.95
C SER A 377 18.08 -3.76 7.50
N ALA A 378 16.76 -3.57 7.51
CA ALA A 378 15.85 -4.50 8.18
C ALA A 378 14.42 -4.43 7.65
N LEU A 379 13.71 -5.55 7.82
CA LEU A 379 12.28 -5.67 7.60
C LEU A 379 11.59 -5.87 8.95
N HIS A 380 10.61 -5.03 9.25
CA HIS A 380 9.83 -5.07 10.48
C HIS A 380 8.38 -5.47 10.23
N VAL A 381 7.75 -6.04 11.25
CA VAL A 381 6.29 -6.24 11.32
C VAL A 381 5.72 -5.58 12.57
N LEU A 382 4.58 -4.94 12.40
CA LEU A 382 3.68 -4.47 13.46
C LEU A 382 2.43 -5.34 13.42
N ASP A 383 2.24 -6.16 14.45
CA ASP A 383 1.09 -7.05 14.60
C ASP A 383 0.03 -6.45 15.53
N PHE A 384 -1.15 -6.19 14.98
CA PHE A 384 -2.29 -5.56 15.67
C PHE A 384 -3.30 -6.57 16.22
N THR A 385 -3.02 -7.88 16.10
CA THR A 385 -3.87 -8.93 16.68
C THR A 385 -3.60 -9.13 18.18
N SER A 386 -2.36 -8.87 18.62
CA SER A 386 -1.99 -9.02 20.03
C SER A 386 -2.73 -8.02 20.91
N THR A 387 -3.33 -8.53 21.99
CA THR A 387 -3.81 -7.74 23.12
C THR A 387 -2.74 -7.69 24.20
N ASP A 388 -1.55 -7.20 23.88
CA ASP A 388 -0.59 -6.92 24.95
C ASP A 388 -1.04 -5.67 25.71
N LEU A 389 -1.65 -5.92 26.87
CA LEU A 389 -1.50 -5.06 28.04
C LEU A 389 0.00 -4.94 28.32
N GLN A 390 0.69 -3.99 27.69
CA GLN A 390 1.95 -3.49 28.25
C GLN A 390 1.62 -2.65 29.50
N ILE A 391 1.21 -3.35 30.56
CA ILE A 391 1.65 -3.05 31.91
C ILE A 391 2.84 -3.97 32.11
N ARG A 392 4.04 -3.48 31.86
CA ARG A 392 5.23 -3.98 32.52
C ARG A 392 5.89 -2.78 33.17
N SER A 393 5.62 -2.72 34.49
CA SER A 393 6.35 -2.07 35.59
C SER A 393 7.19 -0.86 35.28
#